data_AF-A0A975BRC0-F1
#
_entry.id   AF-A0A975BRC0-F1
#
_cell.length_a   1.000
_cell.length_b   1.000
_cell.length_c   1.000
_cell.angle_alpha   90.00
_cell.angle_beta   90.00
_cell.angle_gamma   90.00
#
_symmetry.space_group_name_H-M   'P 1'
#
loop_
_entity.id
_entity.type
_entity.pdbx_description
1 polymer ?
#
loop_
_entity_poly.entity_id
_entity_poly.type
_entity_poly.pdbx_seq_one_letter_code
_entity_poly.pdbx_strand_id
1 'polypeptide(L)'
;MNRELNKVLDSIANEYHGDISDGARNYVEVNIGKRSETMGYPELKKKYNEVCAIVPLKKPVNGMKVRIDGRTFVNYAQYDSGVAVPGYIAKDAGLPYKTFVPNDSMILNCTQ
;
A
#
# COMPACT_ATOMS: atom_id res chain seq x y z
N MET A 1 -4.78 -4.86 17.76
CA MET A 1 -4.83 -5.57 16.46
C MET A 1 -6.18 -5.33 15.83
N ASN A 2 -6.22 -4.55 14.75
CA ASN A 2 -7.45 -4.18 14.07
C ASN A 2 -7.79 -5.22 12.99
N ARG A 3 -8.73 -6.13 13.29
CA ARG A 3 -9.05 -7.28 12.42
C ARG A 3 -9.62 -6.86 11.06
N GLU A 4 -10.39 -5.78 11.01
CA GLU A 4 -11.00 -5.29 9.78
C GLU A 4 -9.94 -4.68 8.87
N LEU A 5 -9.02 -3.89 9.44
CA LEU A 5 -7.91 -3.32 8.70
C LEU A 5 -6.99 -4.41 8.13
N ASN A 6 -6.74 -5.47 8.89
CA ASN A 6 -5.95 -6.60 8.40
C ASN A 6 -6.61 -7.25 7.18
N LYS A 7 -7.92 -7.51 7.23
CA LYS A 7 -8.66 -8.05 6.07
C LYS A 7 -8.58 -7.15 4.84
N VAL A 8 -8.61 -5.84 5.03
CA VAL A 8 -8.45 -4.86 3.95
C VAL A 8 -7.06 -4.97 3.32
N LEU A 9 -6.01 -5.04 4.15
CA LEU A 9 -4.63 -5.18 3.69
C LEU A 9 -4.39 -6.53 3.00
N ASP A 10 -4.96 -7.61 3.51
CA ASP A 10 -4.92 -8.94 2.89
C ASP A 10 -5.64 -8.95 1.54
N SER A 11 -6.79 -8.28 1.42
CA SER A 11 -7.51 -8.13 0.15
C SER A 11 -6.64 -7.41 -0.91
N ILE A 12 -5.94 -6.35 -0.51
CA ILE A 12 -4.99 -5.65 -1.39
C ILE A 12 -3.84 -6.59 -1.78
N ALA A 13 -3.22 -7.26 -0.82
CA ALA A 13 -2.13 -8.19 -1.10
C ALA A 13 -2.54 -9.30 -2.08
N ASN A 14 -3.73 -9.89 -1.89
CA ASN A 14 -4.25 -10.96 -2.74
C ASN A 14 -4.51 -10.51 -4.17
N GLU A 15 -5.00 -9.28 -4.38
CA GLU A 15 -5.21 -8.73 -5.73
C GLU A 15 -3.90 -8.62 -6.52
N TYR A 16 -2.80 -8.28 -5.87
CA TYR A 16 -1.52 -8.02 -6.52
C TYR A 16 -0.46 -9.11 -6.30
N HIS A 17 -0.78 -10.21 -5.61
CA HIS A 17 0.17 -11.22 -5.14
C HIS A 17 1.16 -11.70 -6.22
N GLY A 18 0.69 -11.90 -7.46
CA GLY A 18 1.54 -12.33 -8.58
C GLY A 18 2.50 -11.26 -9.10
N ASP A 19 2.18 -9.99 -8.88
CA ASP A 19 2.87 -8.82 -9.41
C ASP A 19 3.74 -8.10 -8.38
N ILE A 20 3.66 -8.47 -7.10
CA ILE A 20 4.47 -7.83 -6.06
C ILE A 20 5.95 -8.22 -6.18
N SER A 21 6.86 -7.25 -6.11
CA SER A 21 8.30 -7.49 -5.98
C SER A 21 8.92 -6.55 -4.98
N ASP A 22 9.64 -7.10 -4.00
CA ASP A 22 10.41 -6.32 -3.04
C ASP A 22 11.49 -5.48 -3.76
N GLY A 23 11.74 -4.28 -3.25
CA GLY A 23 12.70 -3.33 -3.85
C GLY A 23 12.32 -2.80 -5.24
N ALA A 24 11.12 -3.10 -5.76
CA ALA A 24 10.71 -2.61 -7.07
C ALA A 24 10.56 -1.09 -7.11
N ARG A 25 10.88 -0.51 -8.28
CA ARG A 25 10.76 0.94 -8.51
C ARG A 25 9.35 1.36 -8.88
N ASN A 26 8.60 0.49 -9.56
CA ASN A 26 7.22 0.73 -9.96
C ASN A 26 6.30 0.41 -8.79
N TYR A 27 5.25 1.22 -8.61
CA TYR A 27 4.22 0.92 -7.63
C TYR A 27 2.86 1.47 -8.07
N VAL A 28 1.81 1.00 -7.39
CA VAL A 28 0.46 1.59 -7.43
C VAL A 28 0.03 2.00 -6.02
N GLU A 29 -0.85 2.98 -5.95
CA GLU A 29 -1.49 3.42 -4.72
C GLU A 29 -2.90 2.84 -4.63
N VAL A 30 -3.20 2.20 -3.51
CA VAL A 30 -4.51 1.65 -3.23
C VAL A 30 -5.09 2.36 -2.02
N ASN A 31 -6.15 3.15 -2.24
CA ASN A 31 -6.81 3.87 -1.16
C ASN A 31 -7.48 2.89 -0.19
N ILE A 32 -7.01 2.90 1.06
CA ILE A 32 -7.46 2.00 2.12
C ILE A 32 -8.92 2.27 2.48
N GLY A 33 -9.33 3.55 2.55
CA GLY A 33 -10.70 3.91 2.88
C GLY A 33 -11.71 3.43 1.84
N LYS A 34 -11.41 3.62 0.55
CA LYS A 34 -12.24 3.10 -0.56
C LYS A 34 -12.30 1.58 -0.56
N ARG A 35 -11.16 0.90 -0.38
CA ARG A 35 -11.14 -0.57 -0.26
C ARG A 35 -11.98 -1.05 0.93
N SER A 36 -11.87 -0.36 2.07
CA SER A 36 -12.65 -0.65 3.27
C SER A 36 -14.15 -0.51 3.02
N GLU A 37 -14.58 0.53 2.31
CA GLU A 37 -15.98 0.74 1.92
C GLU A 37 -16.51 -0.40 1.06
N THR A 38 -15.75 -0.83 0.05
CA THR A 38 -16.14 -1.97 -0.82
C THR A 38 -16.29 -3.28 -0.06
N MET A 39 -15.62 -3.41 1.09
CA MET A 39 -15.67 -4.58 1.97
C MET A 39 -16.70 -4.46 3.10
N GLY A 40 -17.46 -3.35 3.17
CA GLY A 40 -18.49 -3.13 4.18
C GLY A 40 -17.98 -2.59 5.52
N TYR A 41 -16.82 -1.90 5.54
CA TYR A 41 -16.22 -1.29 6.74
C TYR A 41 -16.28 0.25 6.71
N PRO A 42 -17.46 0.88 6.91
CA PRO A 42 -17.64 2.33 6.80
C PRO A 42 -16.85 3.14 7.85
N GLU A 43 -16.62 2.57 9.03
CA GLU A 43 -15.81 3.21 10.09
C GLU A 43 -14.33 3.33 9.66
N LEU A 44 -13.80 2.30 8.99
CA LEU A 44 -12.44 2.34 8.43
C LEU A 44 -12.37 3.30 7.25
N LYS A 45 -13.40 3.37 6.40
CA LYS A 45 -13.50 4.40 5.36
C LYS A 45 -13.38 5.79 5.97
N LYS A 46 -14.15 6.08 7.02
CA LYS A 46 -14.12 7.38 7.69
C LYS A 46 -12.75 7.69 8.31
N LYS A 47 -12.11 6.70 8.93
CA LYS A 47 -10.80 6.85 9.58
C LYS A 47 -9.65 7.00 8.57
N TYR A 48 -9.73 6.33 7.41
CA TYR A 48 -8.62 6.17 6.45
C TYR A 48 -8.97 6.64 5.03
N ASN A 49 -9.88 7.60 4.88
CA ASN A 49 -10.44 8.03 3.60
C ASN A 49 -9.38 8.50 2.57
N GLU A 50 -8.30 9.09 3.05
CA GLU A 50 -7.24 9.68 2.21
C GLU A 50 -5.90 8.95 2.34
N VAL A 51 -5.92 7.76 2.94
CA VAL A 51 -4.69 6.99 3.17
C VAL A 51 -4.56 5.91 2.11
N CYS A 52 -3.40 5.88 1.45
CA CYS A 52 -3.07 4.86 0.47
C CYS A 52 -2.06 3.84 1.01
N ALA A 53 -2.31 2.57 0.71
CA ALA A 53 -1.28 1.54 0.71
C ALA A 53 -0.51 1.60 -0.61
N ILE A 54 0.78 1.26 -0.55
CA ILE A 54 1.70 1.21 -1.69
C ILE A 54 1.96 -0.24 -2.01
N VAL A 55 1.81 -0.61 -3.28
CA VAL A 55 2.07 -1.96 -3.76
C VAL A 55 3.22 -1.91 -4.77
N PRO A 56 4.43 -2.33 -4.39
CA PRO A 56 5.57 -2.40 -5.30
C PRO A 56 5.37 -3.48 -6.38
N LEU A 57 5.54 -3.15 -7.66
CA LEU A 57 5.22 -4.02 -8.79
C LEU A 57 6.45 -4.43 -9.60
N LYS A 58 6.53 -5.71 -10.03
CA LYS A 58 7.63 -6.21 -10.88
C LYS A 58 7.68 -5.49 -12.22
N LYS A 59 6.53 -5.15 -12.78
CA LYS A 59 6.37 -4.53 -14.09
C LYS A 59 5.58 -3.23 -13.99
N PRO A 60 5.87 -2.23 -14.84
CA PRO A 60 5.02 -1.06 -14.95
C PRO A 60 3.64 -1.47 -15.45
N VAL A 61 2.60 -0.78 -15.01
CA VAL A 61 1.24 -0.92 -15.54
C VAL A 61 0.94 0.19 -16.56
N ASN A 62 -0.05 -0.06 -17.40
CA ASN A 62 -0.48 0.90 -18.42
C ASN A 62 -1.06 2.14 -17.77
N GLY A 63 -0.84 3.31 -18.38
CA GLY A 63 -1.35 4.60 -17.90
C GLY A 63 -0.25 5.64 -17.72
N MET A 64 -0.59 6.70 -16.98
CA MET A 64 0.34 7.79 -16.69
C MET A 64 1.38 7.33 -15.66
N LYS A 65 2.64 7.75 -15.86
CA LYS A 65 3.75 7.46 -14.95
C LYS A 65 4.24 8.74 -14.31
N VAL A 66 4.27 8.76 -12.99
CA VAL A 66 4.76 9.91 -12.21
C VAL A 66 5.99 9.50 -11.43
N ARG A 67 7.06 10.29 -11.56
CA ARG A 67 8.29 10.07 -10.79
C ARG A 67 8.14 10.73 -9.43
N ILE A 68 8.35 9.95 -8.37
CA ILE A 68 8.25 10.37 -6.98
C ILE A 68 9.61 10.22 -6.30
N ASP A 69 9.95 11.16 -5.43
CA ASP A 69 11.17 11.09 -4.61
C ASP A 69 11.00 10.03 -3.52
N GLY A 70 11.97 9.14 -3.36
CA GLY A 70 11.92 8.03 -2.40
C GLY A 70 11.74 8.48 -0.94
N ARG A 71 12.19 9.69 -0.59
CA ARG A 71 12.04 10.26 0.76
C ARG A 71 10.58 10.55 1.14
N THR A 72 9.67 10.53 0.16
CA THR A 72 8.21 10.61 0.39
C THR A 72 7.71 9.45 1.25
N PHE A 73 8.37 8.29 1.19
CA PHE A 73 7.99 7.08 1.94
C PHE A 73 8.71 6.96 3.28
N VAL A 74 9.14 8.08 3.87
CA VAL A 74 9.71 8.09 5.22
C VAL A 74 8.69 7.53 6.21
N ASN A 75 9.17 6.68 7.13
CA ASN A 75 8.34 5.97 8.12
C ASN A 75 7.26 5.04 7.53
N TYR A 76 7.42 4.58 6.29
CA TYR A 76 6.60 3.50 5.78
C TYR A 76 7.08 2.15 6.36
N ALA A 77 6.11 1.27 6.57
CA ALA A 77 6.30 -0.08 7.02
C ALA A 77 5.82 -1.04 5.93
N GLN A 78 6.53 -2.15 5.77
CA GLN A 78 6.23 -3.18 4.78
C GLN A 78 5.89 -4.49 5.49
N TYR A 79 4.78 -5.10 5.08
CA TYR A 79 4.37 -6.42 5.55
C TYR A 79 5.06 -7.53 4.75
N ASP A 80 4.94 -8.77 5.24
CA ASP A 80 5.48 -9.96 4.56
C ASP A 80 4.89 -10.15 3.15
N SER A 81 3.64 -9.71 2.93
CA SER A 81 3.00 -9.67 1.61
C SER A 81 3.68 -8.72 0.62
N GLY A 82 4.60 -7.87 1.07
CA GLY A 82 5.26 -6.84 0.27
C GLY A 82 4.50 -5.52 0.16
N VAL A 83 3.24 -5.46 0.61
CA VAL A 83 2.46 -4.21 0.71
C VAL A 83 3.08 -3.29 1.75
N ALA A 84 3.24 -2.02 1.39
CA ALA A 84 3.76 -0.98 2.29
C ALA A 84 2.68 0.04 2.66
N VAL A 85 2.71 0.53 3.90
CA VAL A 85 1.76 1.51 4.43
C VAL A 85 2.47 2.54 5.31
N PRO A 86 1.88 3.71 5.57
CA PRO A 86 2.40 4.62 6.59
C PRO A 86 2.51 3.91 7.95
N GLY A 87 3.56 4.20 8.72
CA GLY A 87 3.86 3.48 9.97
C GLY A 87 2.75 3.54 11.03
N TYR A 88 1.91 4.57 11.04
CA TYR A 88 0.75 4.62 11.97
C TYR A 88 -0.35 3.61 11.60
N ILE A 89 -0.51 3.29 10.32
CA ILE A 89 -1.41 2.22 9.85
C ILE A 89 -0.88 0.86 10.31
N ALA A 90 0.44 0.66 10.18
CA ALA A 90 1.09 -0.58 10.61
C ALA A 90 0.93 -0.85 12.11
N LYS A 91 1.03 0.21 12.92
CA LYS A 91 0.76 0.14 14.36
C LYS A 91 -0.71 -0.19 14.67
N ASP A 92 -1.67 0.40 13.95
CA ASP A 92 -3.10 0.14 14.17
C ASP A 92 -3.50 -1.30 13.76
N ALA A 93 -2.95 -1.79 12.64
CA ALA A 93 -3.10 -3.16 12.18
C ALA A 93 -2.57 -4.15 13.23
N GLY A 94 -1.40 -3.86 13.80
CA GLY A 94 -0.72 -4.71 14.77
C GLY A 94 -0.21 -6.02 14.16
N LEU A 95 0.03 -6.03 12.85
CA LEU A 95 0.69 -7.13 12.14
C LEU A 95 2.23 -6.96 12.24
N PRO A 96 3.01 -8.04 12.14
CA PRO A 96 4.47 -7.93 11.99
C PRO A 96 4.83 -7.16 10.72
N TYR A 97 5.78 -6.24 10.81
CA TYR A 97 6.27 -5.47 9.66
C TYR A 97 7.76 -5.18 9.80
N LYS A 98 8.41 -4.92 8.66
CA LYS A 98 9.77 -4.35 8.56
C LYS A 98 9.69 -2.91 8.07
N THR A 99 10.77 -2.15 8.21
CA THR A 99 10.86 -0.82 7.57
C THR A 99 10.82 -0.96 6.06
N PHE A 100 9.98 -0.18 5.38
CA PHE A 100 9.97 -0.12 3.92
C PHE A 100 11.20 0.66 3.43
N VAL A 101 11.95 0.06 2.50
CA VAL A 101 13.16 0.68 1.91
C VAL A 101 12.84 1.06 0.46
N PRO A 102 12.49 2.33 0.18
CA PRO A 102 12.25 2.77 -1.18
C PRO A 102 13.56 2.95 -1.97
N ASN A 103 13.46 2.92 -3.30
CA ASN A 103 14.52 3.45 -4.15
C ASN A 103 14.53 4.98 -4.06
N ASP A 104 15.68 5.62 -4.35
CA ASP A 104 15.81 7.09 -4.36
C ASP A 104 14.76 7.77 -5.25
N SER A 105 14.33 7.08 -6.31
CA SER A 105 13.25 7.53 -7.17
C SER A 105 12.30 6.39 -7.45
N MET A 106 11.04 6.59 -7.11
CA MET A 106 9.94 5.64 -7.31
C MET A 106 9.07 6.08 -8.49
N ILE A 107 8.36 5.14 -9.12
CA ILE A 107 7.47 5.39 -10.26
C ILE A 107 6.06 4.97 -9.88
N LEU A 108 5.22 5.98 -9.63
CA LEU A 108 3.78 5.80 -9.48
C LEU A 108 3.18 5.51 -10.84
N ASN A 109 2.42 4.42 -10.94
CA ASN A 109 1.62 4.11 -12.10
C ASN A 109 0.17 4.49 -11.80
N CYS A 110 -0.32 5.57 -12.42
CA CYS A 110 -1.69 6.02 -12.29
C CYS A 110 -2.57 5.25 -13.27
N THR A 111 -3.38 4.34 -12.74
CA THR A 111 -4.41 3.63 -13.51
C THR A 111 -5.63 4.53 -13.68
N GLN A 112 -6.17 4.61 -14.89
CA GLN A 112 -7.41 5.33 -15.20
C GLN A 112 -8.64 4.55 -14.77
#